data_AF-A0A3D6CRP9-F1
#
_entry.id   AF-A0A3D6CRP9-F1
#
_cell.length_a   1.000
_cell.length_b   1.000
_cell.length_c   1.000
_cell.angle_alpha   90.00
_cell.angle_beta   90.00
_cell.angle_gamma   90.00
#
_symmetry.space_group_name_H-M   'P 1'
#
loop_
_entity.id
_entity.type
_entity.pdbx_description
1 polymer ?
#
loop_
_entity_poly.entity_id
_entity_poly.type
_entity_poly.pdbx_seq_one_letter_code
_entity_poly.pdbx_strand_id
1 'polypeptide(L)' 'QNVQLSPGGYHGMLMGLTTALKEGDSFPVTLSFEKAGEVTVNVDVLSLRAEGPDCADAGQ' A
#
# COMPACT_ATOMS: atom_id res chain seq x y z
N GLN A 1 12.14 13.93 4.83
CA GLN A 1 12.50 13.23 3.58
C GLN A 1 11.43 12.19 3.38
N ASN A 2 10.61 12.33 2.35
CA ASN A 2 9.44 11.47 2.14
C ASN A 2 9.70 10.64 0.89
N VAL A 3 9.46 9.35 0.97
CA VAL A 3 9.53 8.44 -0.18
C VAL A 3 8.09 8.15 -0.59
N GLN A 4 7.79 8.33 -1.87
CA GLN A 4 6.49 7.98 -2.44
C GLN A 4 6.59 6.63 -3.13
N LEU A 5 5.58 5.80 -2.88
CA LEU A 5 5.37 4.58 -3.63
C LEU A 5 4.30 4.87 -4.69
N SER A 6 4.66 4.84 -5.97
CA SER A 6 3.77 5.20 -7.07
C SER A 6 4.00 4.33 -8.32
N PRO A 7 2.97 4.16 -9.16
CA PRO A 7 3.11 3.50 -10.45
C PRO A 7 4.21 4.17 -11.29
N GLY A 8 5.16 3.37 -11.79
CA GLY A 8 6.31 3.87 -12.56
C GLY A 8 7.52 4.33 -11.73
N GLY A 9 7.41 4.32 -10.39
CA GLY A 9 8.50 4.60 -9.46
C GLY A 9 8.73 3.44 -8.49
N TYR A 10 9.08 3.77 -7.25
CA TYR A 10 9.15 2.79 -6.17
C TYR A 10 7.75 2.23 -5.91
N HIS A 11 7.60 0.91 -5.83
CA HIS A 11 6.33 0.28 -5.50
C HIS A 11 6.57 -1.06 -4.79
N GLY A 12 5.63 -1.42 -3.91
CA GLY A 12 5.62 -2.75 -3.28
C GLY A 12 4.89 -3.75 -4.18
N MET A 13 5.50 -4.90 -4.44
CA MET A 13 4.82 -6.01 -5.13
C MET A 13 4.30 -7.02 -4.11
N LEU A 14 2.99 -7.27 -4.16
CA LEU A 14 2.36 -8.34 -3.40
C LEU A 14 2.51 -9.65 -4.19
N MET A 15 3.22 -10.61 -3.63
CA MET A 15 3.50 -11.90 -4.26
C MET A 15 2.75 -13.02 -3.54
N GLY A 16 2.38 -14.07 -4.28
CA GLY A 16 1.76 -15.26 -3.69
C GLY A 16 0.34 -15.05 -3.17
N LEU A 17 -0.42 -14.12 -3.76
CA LEU A 17 -1.82 -13.90 -3.43
C LEU A 17 -2.62 -15.20 -3.63
N THR A 18 -3.19 -15.72 -2.55
CA THR A 18 -4.05 -16.91 -2.55
C THR A 18 -5.49 -16.60 -2.93
N THR A 19 -5.84 -15.32 -2.97
CA THR A 19 -7.20 -14.83 -3.22
C THR A 19 -7.12 -13.62 -4.15
N ALA A 20 -8.05 -13.54 -5.10
CA ALA A 20 -8.17 -12.39 -5.97
C ALA A 20 -8.60 -11.17 -5.15
N LEU A 21 -7.83 -10.08 -5.26
CA LEU A 21 -8.19 -8.79 -4.69
C LEU A 21 -9.35 -8.19 -5.49
N LYS A 22 -10.42 -7.74 -4.83
CA LYS A 22 -11.54 -7.07 -5.47
C LYS A 22 -11.54 -5.59 -5.13
N GLU A 23 -11.92 -4.78 -6.09
CA GLU A 23 -12.08 -3.34 -5.90
C GLU A 23 -13.04 -3.05 -4.74
N GLY A 24 -12.62 -2.15 -3.84
CA GLY A 24 -13.36 -1.79 -2.63
C GLY A 24 -13.07 -2.67 -1.40
N ASP A 25 -12.28 -3.73 -1.54
CA ASP A 25 -11.76 -4.46 -0.39
C ASP A 25 -10.63 -3.67 0.29
N SER A 26 -10.48 -3.86 1.60
CA SER A 26 -9.34 -3.34 2.37
C SER A 26 -8.72 -4.47 3.17
N PHE A 27 -7.39 -4.51 3.24
CA PHE A 27 -6.67 -5.51 4.03
C PHE A 27 -5.46 -4.91 4.75
N PRO A 28 -5.13 -5.41 5.95
CA PRO A 28 -3.94 -4.96 6.66
C PRO A 28 -2.68 -5.57 6.04
N VAL A 29 -1.66 -4.74 5.87
CA VAL A 29 -0.31 -5.13 5.47
C VAL A 29 0.68 -4.69 6.54
N THR A 30 1.57 -5.60 6.95
CA THR A 30 2.63 -5.28 7.91
C THR A 30 3.94 -5.00 7.17
N LEU A 31 4.45 -3.78 7.29
CA LEU A 31 5.74 -3.35 6.78
C LEU A 31 6.79 -3.53 7.87
N SER A 32 7.79 -4.35 7.63
CA SER A 32 8.93 -4.51 8.54
C SER A 32 10.05 -3.56 8.16
N PHE A 33 10.33 -2.59 9.01
CA PHE A 33 11.44 -1.65 8.87
C PHE A 33 12.60 -2.07 9.77
N GLU A 34 13.82 -2.06 9.24
CA GLU A 34 15.03 -2.46 9.97
C GLU A 34 15.21 -1.73 11.32
N LYS A 35 14.88 -0.44 11.37
CA LYS A 35 15.08 0.41 12.55
C LYS A 35 13.82 0.69 13.36
N ALA A 36 12.66 0.73 12.69
CA ALA A 36 11.39 1.09 13.31
C ALA A 36 10.55 -0.13 13.72
N GLY A 37 10.94 -1.33 13.30
CA GLY A 37 10.17 -2.55 13.54
C GLY A 37 8.98 -2.69 12.60
N GLU A 38 7.95 -3.38 13.07
CA GLU A 38 6.75 -3.69 12.28
C GLU A 38 5.73 -2.55 12.35
N VAL A 39 5.22 -2.13 11.19
CA VAL A 39 4.17 -1.12 11.05
C VAL A 39 3.04 -1.72 10.24
N THR A 40 1.87 -1.86 10.85
CA THR A 40 0.66 -2.31 10.13
C THR A 40 -0.04 -1.11 9.51
N VAL A 41 -0.28 -1.18 8.20
CA VAL A 41 -1.05 -0.20 7.43
C VAL A 41 -2.23 -0.90 6.76
N ASN A 42 -3.39 -0.26 6.72
CA ASN A 42 -4.50 -0.75 5.90
C ASN A 42 -4.29 -0.30 4.45
N VAL A 43 -4.43 -1.24 3.53
CA VAL A 43 -4.33 -1.02 2.10
C VAL A 43 -5.69 -1.22 1.47
N ASP A 44 -6.14 -0.20 0.73
CA ASP A 44 -7.38 -0.25 -0.04
C ASP A 44 -7.11 -0.76 -1.46
N VAL A 45 -7.93 -1.71 -1.92
CA VAL A 45 -7.88 -2.22 -3.28
C VAL A 45 -8.67 -1.28 -4.19
N LEU A 46 -7.94 -0.47 -4.94
CA LEU A 46 -8.50 0.44 -5.92
C LEU A 46 -8.55 -0.19 -7.32
N SER A 47 -9.28 0.45 -8.24
CA SER A 47 -9.40 0.02 -9.62
C SER A 47 -8.03 -0.01 -10.33
N LEU A 48 -7.87 -0.82 -11.38
CA LEU A 48 -6.60 -0.98 -12.11
C LEU A 48 -6.02 0.32 -12.72
N ARG A 49 -6.86 1.35 -12.87
CA ARG A 49 -6.49 2.69 -13.38
C ARG A 49 -6.23 3.71 -12.27
N ALA A 50 -6.32 3.33 -11.01
CA ALA A 50 -6.06 4.23 -9.91
C ALA A 50 -4.58 4.66 -9.90
N GLU A 51 -4.34 5.96 -9.75
CA GLU A 51 -3.00 6.54 -9.69
C GLU A 51 -2.38 6.45 -8.27
N GLY A 52 -3.13 5.87 -7.33
CA GLY A 52 -2.80 5.72 -5.92
C GLY A 52 -3.86 6.39 -5.03
N PRO A 53 -3.91 6.06 -3.73
CA PRO A 53 -4.67 6.85 -2.76
C PRO A 53 -4.09 8.26 -2.65
N ASP A 54 -4.94 9.27 -2.47
CA ASP A 54 -4.51 10.65 -2.25
C ASP A 54 -3.75 10.71 -0.92
N CYS A 55 -2.42 10.88 -0.97
CA CYS A 55 -1.56 10.95 0.22
C CYS A 55 -1.82 12.20 1.11
N ALA A 56 -2.84 12.99 0.80
CA ALA A 56 -3.24 14.18 1.56
C ALA A 56 -3.81 13.85 2.97
N ASP A 57 -4.21 12.60 3.24
CA ASP A 57 -4.79 12.19 4.53
C ASP A 57 -3.82 11.43 5.46
N ALA A 58 -2.60 11.11 5.02
CA ALA A 58 -1.59 10.43 5.85
C ALA A 58 -0.85 11.39 6.82
N GLY A 59 -1.56 12.40 7.31
CA GLY A 59 -1.03 13.50 8.11
C GLY A 59 -2.00 13.91 9.23
N GLN A 60 -2.33 12.97 10.11
CA GLN A 60 -2.78 13.22 11.49
C GLN A 60 -2.12 12.21 12.42
#